data_AF-Q19QS6-F1
#
_entry.id   AF-Q19QS6-F1
#
_cell.length_a   1.000
_cell.length_b   1.000
_cell.length_c   1.000
_cell.angle_alpha   90.00
_cell.angle_beta   90.00
_cell.angle_gamma   90.00
#
_symmetry.space_group_name_H-M   'P 1'
#
loop_
_entity.id
_entity.type
_entity.pdbx_description
1 polymer ?
#
loop_
_entity_poly.entity_id
_entity_poly.type
_entity_poly.pdbx_seq_one_letter_code
_entity_poly.pdbx_strand_id
1 'polypeptide(L)'
;MAIYHASVKVVGRGGGRSSVAASAYRSGECLTNERDGNTHDYTKKQGVVHREIMTPENAPAWMSDRSKLWNGVEAAEKRKDAQLFRDVEIALPRELSREELINLVRDFVKERCVTMGWWPTSLSRAPRQRRGEATSCPHHADHAPHRGRELGNKAREWNPDFATKDGKGFVKDKSPLLGLREGWAEHINRALERAHIAERVDHRSLTVQREVALEMSQDQTRPEPERLLAERCAQDLDREPQPKLGAAAAMERRGVQTDRGDQMRAVQGRNRERQGVWQQVREWGAQALDKARDWAVELRERLAGVDLSGLRTANLSAALAGADLFCVAAGQPSCRRPTKEAVISRQPSRTPSKGRDGPEMDL
;
A
#
# COMPACT_ATOMS: atom_id res chain seq x y z
N MET A 1 9.40 -9.20 3.53
CA MET A 1 8.72 -8.02 4.10
C MET A 1 8.57 -6.98 3.02
N ALA A 2 7.39 -7.02 2.41
CA ALA A 2 6.83 -6.06 1.50
C ALA A 2 6.82 -4.72 2.22
N ILE A 3 7.47 -3.75 1.58
CA ILE A 3 7.55 -2.38 2.06
C ILE A 3 6.58 -1.53 1.25
N TYR A 4 5.89 -0.63 1.94
CA TYR A 4 5.10 0.39 1.27
C TYR A 4 5.92 1.67 1.09
N HIS A 5 6.04 2.14 -0.14
CA HIS A 5 6.46 3.50 -0.44
C HIS A 5 5.79 3.98 -1.72
N ALA A 6 5.20 5.17 -1.64
CA ALA A 6 4.76 5.94 -2.80
C ALA A 6 4.98 7.43 -2.50
N SER A 7 5.65 8.13 -3.40
CA SER A 7 5.81 9.57 -3.32
C SER A 7 5.62 10.20 -4.69
N VAL A 8 5.07 11.42 -4.70
CA VAL A 8 4.86 12.19 -5.92
C VAL A 8 5.61 13.50 -5.78
N LYS A 9 6.41 13.85 -6.78
CA LYS A 9 7.15 15.11 -6.82
C LYS A 9 6.84 15.83 -8.12
N VAL A 10 6.59 17.13 -8.04
CA VAL A 10 6.50 17.95 -9.25
C VAL A 10 7.92 18.31 -9.68
N VAL A 11 8.26 18.00 -10.92
CA VAL A 11 9.55 18.33 -11.53
C VAL A 11 9.34 19.48 -12.49
N GLY A 12 10.05 20.58 -12.27
CA GLY A 12 9.93 21.78 -13.06
C GLY A 12 11.27 22.42 -13.40
N ARG A 13 11.22 23.31 -14.39
CA ARG A 13 12.38 24.01 -14.94
C ARG A 13 13.02 24.98 -13.95
N GLY A 14 12.23 25.56 -13.04
CA GLY A 14 12.73 26.47 -12.01
C GLY A 14 13.79 25.88 -11.08
N GLY A 15 13.85 24.54 -10.97
CA GLY A 15 14.89 23.81 -10.24
C GLY A 15 16.07 23.33 -11.09
N GLY A 16 16.23 23.87 -12.32
CA GLY A 16 17.26 23.45 -13.27
C GLY A 16 17.07 22.03 -13.83
N ARG A 17 15.84 21.51 -13.79
CA ARG A 17 15.52 20.16 -14.28
C ARG A 17 14.98 20.21 -15.71
N SER A 18 15.27 19.15 -16.47
CA SER A 18 14.71 18.91 -17.81
C SER A 18 13.94 17.59 -17.81
N SER A 19 12.83 17.54 -18.53
CA SER A 19 12.05 16.32 -18.71
C SER A 19 12.79 15.30 -19.58
N VAL A 20 13.47 15.76 -20.64
CA VAL A 20 14.32 14.94 -21.51
C VAL A 20 15.48 14.33 -20.72
N ALA A 21 16.21 15.14 -19.95
CA ALA A 21 17.31 14.66 -19.11
C ALA A 21 16.84 13.61 -18.10
N ALA A 22 15.70 13.86 -17.46
CA ALA A 22 15.16 13.00 -16.43
C ALA A 22 14.59 11.69 -17.02
N SER A 23 14.07 11.73 -18.24
CA SER A 23 13.63 10.56 -19.00
C SER A 23 14.83 9.69 -19.42
N ALA A 24 15.83 10.29 -20.06
CA ALA A 24 17.07 9.62 -20.47
C ALA A 24 17.75 8.91 -19.29
N TYR A 25 17.83 9.60 -18.15
CA TYR A 25 18.40 9.02 -16.93
C TYR A 25 17.64 7.78 -16.46
N ARG A 26 16.32 7.76 -16.56
CA ARG A 26 15.51 6.64 -16.05
C ARG A 26 15.49 5.46 -17.01
N SER A 27 15.36 5.72 -18.31
CA SER A 27 15.35 4.68 -19.34
C SER A 27 16.74 4.13 -19.67
N GLY A 28 17.81 4.80 -19.22
CA GLY A 28 19.19 4.44 -19.58
C GLY A 28 19.44 4.66 -21.07
N GLU A 29 18.92 5.74 -21.63
CA GLU A 29 19.01 6.06 -23.05
C GLU A 29 19.82 7.34 -23.29
N CYS A 30 20.19 7.55 -24.54
CA CYS A 30 20.75 8.79 -25.02
C CYS A 30 19.63 9.61 -25.69
N LEU A 31 19.28 10.76 -25.11
CA LEU A 31 18.26 11.66 -25.67
C LEU A 31 18.83 13.08 -25.79
N THR A 32 18.49 13.76 -26.87
CA THR A 32 18.84 15.17 -27.08
C THR A 32 17.65 16.05 -26.75
N ASN A 33 17.87 17.08 -25.93
CA ASN A 33 16.89 18.11 -25.65
C ASN A 33 16.97 19.18 -26.75
N GLU A 34 15.94 19.25 -27.58
CA GLU A 34 15.87 20.18 -28.73
C GLU A 34 15.80 21.64 -28.27
N ARG A 35 15.34 21.91 -27.04
CA ARG A 35 15.19 23.27 -26.51
C ARG A 35 16.52 23.95 -26.20
N ASP A 36 17.50 23.20 -25.69
CA ASP A 36 18.80 23.73 -25.25
C ASP A 36 19.99 23.10 -25.98
N GLY A 37 19.74 22.14 -26.88
CA GLY A 37 20.76 21.43 -27.66
C GLY A 37 21.55 20.40 -26.88
N ASN A 38 21.28 20.21 -25.59
CA ASN A 38 22.08 19.31 -24.75
C ASN A 38 21.70 17.84 -25.00
N THR A 39 22.72 17.00 -25.17
CA THR A 39 22.53 15.54 -25.26
C THR A 39 22.81 14.88 -23.92
N HIS A 40 21.87 14.09 -23.45
CA HIS A 40 21.91 13.37 -22.19
C HIS A 40 22.11 11.89 -22.44
N ASP A 41 23.37 11.43 -22.41
CA ASP A 41 23.73 10.03 -22.62
C ASP A 41 23.83 9.25 -21.31
N TYR A 42 22.85 8.38 -21.06
CA TYR A 42 22.85 7.44 -19.94
C TYR A 42 22.89 5.98 -20.39
N THR A 43 23.37 5.69 -21.59
CA THR A 43 23.48 4.31 -22.12
C THR A 43 24.40 3.41 -21.27
N LYS A 44 25.37 4.01 -20.57
CA LYS A 44 26.26 3.31 -19.64
C LYS A 44 25.61 3.00 -18.28
N LYS A 45 24.38 3.46 -18.05
CA LYS A 45 23.69 3.25 -16.78
C LYS A 45 23.34 1.78 -16.62
N GLN A 46 23.86 1.19 -15.56
CA GLN A 46 23.54 -0.18 -15.20
C GLN A 46 22.25 -0.27 -14.41
N GLY A 47 21.66 -1.45 -14.51
CA GLY A 47 20.45 -1.78 -13.79
C GLY A 47 19.30 -0.94 -14.28
N VAL A 48 18.98 -0.95 -15.57
CA VAL A 48 17.61 -0.71 -16.07
C VAL A 48 17.13 -2.03 -16.65
N VAL A 49 16.09 -2.64 -16.07
CA VAL A 49 15.58 -3.96 -16.50
C VAL A 49 14.31 -3.89 -17.33
N HIS A 50 13.55 -2.82 -17.21
CA HIS A 50 12.35 -2.66 -18.00
C HIS A 50 12.17 -1.19 -18.29
N ARG A 51 11.81 -0.88 -19.52
CA ARG A 51 11.47 0.46 -19.96
C ARG A 51 10.34 0.37 -20.96
N GLU A 52 9.33 1.21 -20.76
CA GLU A 52 8.11 1.15 -21.56
C GLU A 52 7.49 2.55 -21.58
N ILE A 53 6.78 2.87 -22.66
CA ILE A 53 5.91 4.03 -22.70
C ILE A 53 4.49 3.48 -22.87
N MET A 54 3.62 3.85 -21.93
CA MET A 54 2.22 3.46 -21.96
C MET A 54 1.39 4.66 -22.41
N THR A 55 0.70 4.48 -23.53
CA THR A 55 -0.24 5.43 -24.11
C THR A 55 -1.64 4.82 -24.12
N PRO A 56 -2.71 5.61 -23.92
CA PRO A 56 -4.07 5.14 -24.17
C PRO A 56 -4.33 4.98 -25.68
N GLU A 57 -5.43 4.32 -26.02
CA GLU A 57 -5.73 3.87 -27.39
C GLU A 57 -5.84 5.01 -28.41
N ASN A 58 -6.31 6.18 -27.99
CA ASN A 58 -6.49 7.36 -28.82
C ASN A 58 -5.30 8.34 -28.76
N ALA A 59 -4.16 7.93 -28.22
CA ALA A 59 -2.95 8.74 -28.26
C ALA A 59 -2.34 8.75 -29.66
N PRO A 60 -1.83 9.90 -30.13
CA PRO A 60 -1.05 9.96 -31.37
C PRO A 60 0.16 9.02 -31.33
N ALA A 61 0.46 8.35 -32.45
CA ALA A 61 1.55 7.37 -32.54
C ALA A 61 2.93 7.93 -32.14
N TRP A 62 3.16 9.23 -32.33
CA TRP A 62 4.42 9.88 -31.94
C TRP A 62 4.66 9.90 -30.42
N MET A 63 3.60 9.80 -29.60
CA MET A 63 3.72 9.80 -28.14
C MET A 63 4.35 8.51 -27.59
N SER A 64 4.37 7.44 -28.39
CA SER A 64 5.06 6.20 -28.05
C SER A 64 6.58 6.30 -28.24
N ASP A 65 7.06 7.32 -28.95
CA ASP A 65 8.48 7.64 -29.07
C ASP A 65 8.92 8.53 -27.90
N ARG A 66 9.93 8.09 -27.17
CA ARG A 66 10.40 8.79 -25.96
C ARG A 66 11.00 10.15 -26.27
N SER A 67 11.80 10.26 -27.32
CA SER A 67 12.45 11.52 -27.66
C SER A 67 11.40 12.55 -28.05
N LYS A 68 10.48 12.17 -28.94
CA LYS A 68 9.38 13.05 -29.39
C LYS A 68 8.46 13.43 -28.24
N LEU A 69 8.12 12.48 -27.36
CA LEU A 69 7.30 12.75 -26.19
C LEU A 69 7.90 13.85 -25.32
N TRP A 70 9.13 13.66 -24.84
CA TRP A 70 9.73 14.56 -23.86
C TRP A 70 10.18 15.89 -24.45
N ASN A 71 10.59 15.92 -25.72
CA ASN A 71 10.80 17.18 -26.44
C ASN A 71 9.49 17.93 -26.68
N GLY A 72 8.40 17.22 -26.99
CA GLY A 72 7.06 17.81 -27.02
C GLY A 72 6.69 18.50 -25.71
N VAL A 73 6.95 17.86 -24.56
CA VAL A 73 6.73 18.45 -23.23
C VAL A 73 7.55 19.73 -23.03
N GLU A 74 8.85 19.70 -23.39
CA GLU A 74 9.71 20.87 -23.25
C GLU A 74 9.26 22.03 -24.12
N ALA A 75 8.76 21.75 -25.33
CA ALA A 75 8.28 22.74 -26.29
C ALA A 75 6.92 23.35 -25.91
N ALA A 76 6.02 22.54 -25.36
CA ALA A 76 4.71 23.01 -24.91
C ALA A 76 4.82 23.98 -23.71
N GLU A 77 5.79 23.77 -22.83
CA GLU A 77 6.00 24.58 -21.64
C GLU A 77 6.91 25.80 -21.88
N LYS A 78 6.29 26.98 -22.02
CA LYS A 78 7.00 28.23 -22.37
C LYS A 78 7.68 28.95 -21.20
N ARG A 79 7.20 28.79 -19.96
CA ARG A 79 7.68 29.60 -18.82
C ARG A 79 8.98 29.04 -18.22
N LYS A 80 9.85 29.91 -17.69
CA LYS A 80 11.10 29.52 -17.04
C LYS A 80 10.91 28.68 -15.76
N ASP A 81 9.76 28.83 -15.11
CA ASP A 81 9.35 28.13 -13.88
C ASP A 81 8.29 27.04 -14.17
N ALA A 82 8.17 26.61 -15.43
CA ALA A 82 7.24 25.59 -15.85
C ALA A 82 7.39 24.30 -15.02
N GLN A 83 6.25 23.75 -14.60
CA GLN A 83 6.15 22.37 -14.10
C GLN A 83 6.06 21.48 -15.34
N LEU A 84 7.02 20.56 -15.50
CA LEU A 84 7.17 19.76 -16.72
C LEU A 84 6.46 18.42 -16.60
N PHE A 85 6.63 17.75 -15.46
CA PHE A 85 6.03 16.43 -15.22
C PHE A 85 5.94 16.12 -13.72
N ARG A 86 5.15 15.10 -13.39
CA ARG A 86 5.07 14.54 -12.04
C ARG A 86 5.87 13.25 -12.00
N ASP A 87 6.78 13.17 -11.04
CA ASP A 87 7.58 12.00 -10.77
C ASP A 87 6.91 11.17 -9.66
N VAL A 88 6.37 10.01 -10.03
CA VAL A 88 5.80 9.04 -9.09
C VAL A 88 6.86 7.99 -8.79
N GLU A 89 7.37 8.01 -7.56
CA GLU A 89 8.36 7.06 -7.05
C GLU A 89 7.67 6.04 -6.14
N ILE A 90 7.61 4.79 -6.58
CA ILE A 90 6.92 3.69 -5.90
C ILE A 90 7.89 2.53 -5.60
N ALA A 91 7.80 1.94 -4.40
CA ALA A 91 8.57 0.74 -4.06
C ALA A 91 7.87 -0.52 -4.53
N LEU A 92 8.62 -1.43 -5.14
CA LEU A 92 8.18 -2.75 -5.57
C LEU A 92 8.42 -3.82 -4.49
N PRO A 93 7.48 -4.78 -4.32
CA PRO A 93 7.67 -5.93 -3.44
C PRO A 93 8.71 -6.90 -4.04
N ARG A 94 9.78 -7.17 -3.29
CA ARG A 94 10.87 -8.08 -3.71
C ARG A 94 10.43 -9.54 -3.77
N GLU A 95 9.28 -9.84 -3.15
CA GLU A 95 8.69 -11.16 -3.07
C GLU A 95 8.09 -11.63 -4.41
N LEU A 96 7.85 -10.70 -5.35
CA LEU A 96 7.34 -10.99 -6.69
C LEU A 96 8.46 -11.18 -7.71
N SER A 97 8.23 -12.04 -8.69
CA SER A 97 9.11 -12.25 -9.83
C SER A 97 9.20 -11.00 -10.72
N ARG A 98 10.17 -10.98 -11.62
CA ARG A 98 10.35 -9.84 -12.54
C ARG A 98 9.11 -9.58 -13.41
N GLU A 99 8.50 -10.63 -13.93
CA GLU A 99 7.33 -10.55 -14.80
C GLU A 99 6.10 -10.07 -14.04
N GLU A 100 5.85 -10.62 -12.85
CA GLU A 100 4.77 -10.18 -11.96
C GLU A 100 4.92 -8.70 -11.58
N LEU A 101 6.15 -8.24 -11.34
CA LEU A 101 6.43 -6.84 -11.04
C LEU A 101 6.20 -5.91 -12.23
N ILE A 102 6.53 -6.34 -13.45
CA ILE A 102 6.22 -5.57 -14.66
C ILE A 102 4.70 -5.46 -14.83
N ASN A 103 3.99 -6.56 -14.67
CA ASN A 103 2.53 -6.60 -14.77
C ASN A 103 1.85 -5.78 -13.65
N LEU A 104 2.34 -5.86 -12.41
CA LEU A 104 1.88 -5.03 -11.30
C LEU A 104 1.92 -3.53 -11.64
N VAL A 105 3.04 -3.06 -12.18
CA VAL A 105 3.15 -1.63 -12.53
C VAL A 105 2.31 -1.30 -13.75
N ARG A 106 2.23 -2.19 -14.75
CA ARG A 106 1.35 -1.99 -15.91
C ARG A 106 -0.11 -1.89 -15.51
N ASP A 107 -0.59 -2.78 -14.64
CA ASP A 107 -1.96 -2.77 -14.12
C ASP A 107 -2.23 -1.44 -13.41
N PHE A 108 -1.32 -1.03 -12.52
CA PHE A 108 -1.41 0.24 -11.79
C PHE A 108 -1.44 1.45 -12.72
N VAL A 109 -0.51 1.50 -13.68
CA VAL A 109 -0.43 2.59 -14.65
C VAL A 109 -1.67 2.59 -15.53
N LYS A 110 -2.16 1.44 -16.04
CA LYS A 110 -3.38 1.39 -16.87
C LYS A 110 -4.60 1.90 -16.11
N GLU A 111 -4.84 1.36 -14.92
CA GLU A 111 -6.00 1.74 -14.11
C GLU A 111 -5.95 3.24 -13.79
N ARG A 112 -4.79 3.74 -13.36
CA ARG A 112 -4.63 5.17 -13.07
C ARG A 112 -4.61 6.07 -14.31
N CYS A 113 -4.09 5.60 -15.44
CA CYS A 113 -4.17 6.31 -16.72
C CYS A 113 -5.62 6.50 -17.17
N VAL A 114 -6.45 5.47 -17.01
CA VAL A 114 -7.85 5.49 -17.41
C VAL A 114 -8.69 6.31 -16.44
N THR A 115 -8.57 6.09 -15.13
CA THR A 115 -9.39 6.79 -14.13
C THR A 115 -9.01 8.26 -13.96
N MET A 116 -7.74 8.61 -14.17
CA MET A 116 -7.22 9.96 -13.85
C MET A 116 -6.65 10.70 -15.06
N GLY A 117 -6.88 10.19 -16.27
CA GLY A 117 -6.42 10.80 -17.51
C GLY A 117 -4.90 10.97 -17.56
N TRP A 118 -4.11 9.91 -17.34
CA TRP A 118 -2.65 9.98 -17.52
C TRP A 118 -2.25 9.68 -18.96
N TRP A 119 -1.40 10.54 -19.52
CA TRP A 119 -0.96 10.47 -20.91
C TRP A 119 0.49 10.95 -21.02
N PRO A 120 1.33 10.28 -21.81
CA PRO A 120 1.84 8.93 -21.60
C PRO A 120 2.63 8.78 -20.30
N THR A 121 2.82 7.54 -19.87
CA THR A 121 3.68 7.19 -18.74
C THR A 121 4.94 6.50 -19.22
N SER A 122 6.12 7.05 -18.90
CA SER A 122 7.36 6.30 -19.06
C SER A 122 7.62 5.45 -17.82
N LEU A 123 7.66 4.14 -17.97
CA LEU A 123 8.04 3.21 -16.93
C LEU A 123 9.54 2.94 -17.03
N SER A 124 10.28 2.99 -15.93
CA SER A 124 11.65 2.48 -15.90
C SER A 124 11.96 1.82 -14.57
N ARG A 125 12.33 0.55 -14.63
CA ARG A 125 12.71 -0.23 -13.45
C ARG A 125 14.21 -0.40 -13.41
N ALA A 126 14.81 -0.19 -12.25
CA ALA A 126 16.24 -0.38 -12.06
C ALA A 126 16.59 -1.45 -11.01
N PRO A 127 17.23 -2.60 -11.34
CA PRO A 127 17.79 -3.46 -10.32
C PRO A 127 19.06 -2.81 -9.79
N ARG A 128 19.03 -2.46 -8.50
CA ARG A 128 20.12 -1.91 -7.68
C ARG A 128 20.38 -0.40 -7.83
N GLN A 129 19.90 0.30 -6.81
CA GLN A 129 20.82 0.82 -5.79
C GLN A 129 20.30 0.50 -4.38
N ARG A 130 20.54 -0.72 -3.88
CA ARG A 130 20.60 -1.12 -2.43
C ARG A 130 19.60 -0.47 -1.43
N ARG A 131 18.47 0.08 -1.88
CA ARG A 131 17.56 0.94 -1.11
C ARG A 131 16.19 0.95 -1.79
N GLY A 132 15.50 -0.21 -1.74
CA GLY A 132 14.16 -0.37 -2.31
C GLY A 132 14.17 -0.39 -3.84
N GLU A 133 13.39 -1.28 -4.41
CA GLU A 133 13.15 -1.33 -5.85
C GLU A 133 12.21 -0.18 -6.18
N ALA A 134 12.76 1.02 -6.38
CA ALA A 134 11.97 2.19 -6.74
C ALA A 134 11.78 2.20 -8.25
N THR A 135 10.53 2.09 -8.69
CA THR A 135 10.15 2.47 -10.03
C THR A 135 9.78 3.94 -9.99
N SER A 136 10.36 4.70 -10.90
CA SER A 136 9.96 6.08 -11.13
C SER A 136 9.21 6.14 -12.45
N CYS A 137 7.99 6.62 -12.38
CA CYS A 137 7.14 6.87 -13.51
C CYS A 137 7.06 8.39 -13.71
N PRO A 138 7.86 8.97 -14.60
CA PRO A 138 7.55 10.28 -15.13
C PRO A 138 6.18 10.22 -15.82
N HIS A 139 5.24 10.95 -15.26
CA HIS A 139 3.93 11.16 -15.84
C HIS A 139 3.82 12.59 -16.34
N HIS A 140 3.41 12.72 -17.59
CA HIS A 140 3.08 14.01 -18.15
C HIS A 140 1.57 14.26 -18.03
N ALA A 141 1.08 14.50 -16.81
CA ALA A 141 -0.33 14.84 -16.59
C ALA A 141 -0.73 16.22 -17.17
N ASP A 142 0.16 16.92 -17.87
CA ASP A 142 -0.04 18.33 -18.16
C ASP A 142 -0.64 18.60 -19.54
N HIS A 143 -0.90 17.61 -20.40
CA HIS A 143 -1.44 17.92 -21.72
C HIS A 143 -2.25 16.74 -22.32
N ALA A 144 -3.58 16.76 -22.20
CA ALA A 144 -4.44 15.86 -23.01
C ALA A 144 -4.30 16.22 -24.50
N PRO A 145 -4.19 15.30 -25.47
CA PRO A 145 -3.98 15.65 -26.87
C PRO A 145 -5.10 16.55 -27.40
N HIS A 146 -4.76 17.74 -27.89
CA HIS A 146 -5.70 18.62 -28.59
C HIS A 146 -5.59 18.34 -30.10
N ARG A 147 -6.66 17.81 -30.71
CA ARG A 147 -6.77 17.52 -32.16
C ARG A 147 -5.58 16.74 -32.77
N GLY A 148 -5.04 15.77 -32.03
CA GLY A 148 -4.13 14.75 -32.58
C GLY A 148 -2.72 15.20 -32.97
N ARG A 149 -2.36 16.49 -32.83
CA ARG A 149 -1.02 17.00 -33.19
C ARG A 149 -0.28 17.69 -32.05
N GLU A 150 -0.99 18.24 -31.07
CA GLU A 150 -0.39 19.03 -30.00
C GLU A 150 -0.80 18.52 -28.61
N LEU A 151 0.10 18.74 -27.66
CA LEU A 151 -0.14 18.61 -26.24
C LEU A 151 -1.16 19.71 -25.82
N GLY A 152 -2.34 19.32 -25.30
CA GLY A 152 -3.44 20.24 -24.93
C GLY A 152 -3.33 20.82 -23.53
N ASN A 153 -4.43 21.08 -22.81
CA ASN A 153 -4.37 21.82 -21.54
C ASN A 153 -3.89 20.96 -20.35
N LYS A 154 -3.30 21.63 -19.33
CA LYS A 154 -2.90 21.02 -18.05
C LYS A 154 -4.05 20.41 -17.30
N ALA A 155 -3.92 19.12 -16.95
CA ALA A 155 -4.81 18.48 -15.99
C ALA A 155 -4.49 19.03 -14.58
N ARG A 156 -5.22 20.06 -14.19
CA ARG A 156 -5.06 20.72 -12.88
C ARG A 156 -5.76 19.99 -11.74
N GLU A 157 -6.54 18.96 -12.05
CA GLU A 157 -7.32 18.15 -11.10
C GLU A 157 -6.45 17.48 -10.01
N TRP A 158 -5.16 17.32 -10.30
CA TRP A 158 -4.17 16.76 -9.38
C TRP A 158 -3.40 17.80 -8.56
N ASN A 159 -3.58 19.08 -8.83
CA ASN A 159 -2.97 20.09 -8.00
C ASN A 159 -3.66 20.03 -6.65
N PRO A 160 -2.89 19.85 -5.56
CA PRO A 160 -3.48 20.03 -4.25
C PRO A 160 -4.09 21.42 -4.22
N ASP A 161 -5.33 21.55 -3.76
CA ASP A 161 -5.86 22.88 -3.49
C ASP A 161 -4.95 23.50 -2.44
N PHE A 162 -4.31 24.62 -2.76
CA PHE A 162 -3.46 25.33 -1.82
C PHE A 162 -4.27 26.43 -1.16
N ALA A 163 -4.23 26.50 0.16
CA ALA A 163 -4.80 27.58 0.94
C ALA A 163 -3.71 28.20 1.81
N THR A 164 -3.84 29.49 2.09
CA THR A 164 -2.95 30.19 3.02
C THR A 164 -3.74 30.48 4.28
N LYS A 165 -3.23 30.08 5.44
CA LYS A 165 -3.73 30.51 6.75
C LYS A 165 -2.56 31.02 7.57
N ASP A 166 -2.71 32.22 8.13
CA ASP A 166 -1.69 32.88 8.96
C ASP A 166 -0.32 33.01 8.26
N GLY A 167 -0.33 33.34 6.96
CA GLY A 167 0.89 33.46 6.14
C GLY A 167 1.58 32.13 5.82
N LYS A 168 1.04 30.99 6.27
CA LYS A 168 1.55 29.65 5.96
C LYS A 168 0.65 28.97 4.93
N GLY A 169 1.23 28.64 3.79
CA GLY A 169 0.57 27.81 2.78
C GLY A 169 0.43 26.38 3.27
N PHE A 170 -0.77 25.82 3.14
CA PHE A 170 -1.04 24.41 3.37
C PHE A 170 -1.85 23.81 2.22
N VAL A 171 -1.72 22.50 2.08
CA VAL A 171 -2.53 21.72 1.15
C VAL A 171 -3.90 21.50 1.78
N LYS A 172 -4.93 22.10 1.19
CA LYS A 172 -6.35 21.98 1.56
C LYS A 172 -6.90 20.61 1.18
N ASP A 173 -6.62 20.13 -0.03
CA ASP A 173 -7.05 18.82 -0.48
C ASP A 173 -5.87 17.89 -0.82
N LYS A 174 -5.76 16.79 -0.09
CA LYS A 174 -4.78 15.73 -0.31
C LYS A 174 -5.39 14.52 -1.01
N SER A 175 -6.70 14.52 -1.31
CA SER A 175 -7.46 13.37 -1.80
C SER A 175 -6.87 12.75 -3.07
N PRO A 176 -6.43 13.50 -4.10
CA PRO A 176 -5.79 12.89 -5.27
C PRO A 176 -4.50 12.13 -4.94
N LEU A 177 -3.69 12.66 -4.01
CA LEU A 177 -2.47 11.99 -3.54
C LEU A 177 -2.78 10.79 -2.65
N LEU A 178 -3.84 10.86 -1.85
CA LEU A 178 -4.30 9.74 -1.02
C LEU A 178 -4.84 8.60 -1.89
N GLY A 179 -5.65 8.90 -2.91
CA GLY A 179 -6.15 7.92 -3.87
C GLY A 179 -5.02 7.21 -4.63
N LEU A 180 -3.96 7.92 -5.05
CA LEU A 180 -2.78 7.28 -5.63
C LEU A 180 -2.13 6.29 -4.66
N ARG A 181 -1.97 6.70 -3.40
CA ARG A 181 -1.33 5.90 -2.35
C ARG A 181 -2.13 4.65 -2.01
N GLU A 182 -3.43 4.82 -1.83
CA GLU A 182 -4.37 3.73 -1.59
C GLU A 182 -4.34 2.74 -2.74
N GLY A 183 -4.52 3.21 -3.98
CA GLY A 183 -4.49 2.34 -5.14
C GLY A 183 -3.18 1.60 -5.31
N TRP A 184 -2.04 2.21 -5.00
CA TRP A 184 -0.77 1.50 -5.06
C TRP A 184 -0.70 0.36 -4.04
N ALA A 185 -1.18 0.59 -2.81
CA ALA A 185 -1.25 -0.47 -1.80
C ALA A 185 -2.21 -1.60 -2.23
N GLU A 186 -3.37 -1.27 -2.80
CA GLU A 186 -4.32 -2.25 -3.34
C GLU A 186 -3.70 -3.10 -4.44
N HIS A 187 -3.00 -2.47 -5.40
CA HIS A 187 -2.33 -3.18 -6.48
C HIS A 187 -1.25 -4.13 -5.96
N ILE A 188 -0.41 -3.69 -5.02
CA ILE A 188 0.57 -4.56 -4.37
C ILE A 188 -0.14 -5.73 -3.70
N ASN A 189 -1.19 -5.47 -2.91
CA ASN A 189 -1.89 -6.51 -2.16
C ASN A 189 -2.55 -7.54 -3.09
N ARG A 190 -3.21 -7.10 -4.17
CA ARG A 190 -3.76 -7.99 -5.20
C ARG A 190 -2.68 -8.83 -5.88
N ALA A 191 -1.51 -8.25 -6.16
CA ALA A 191 -0.41 -9.00 -6.77
C ALA A 191 0.20 -10.04 -5.82
N LEU A 192 0.41 -9.67 -4.54
CA LEU A 192 0.88 -10.61 -3.52
C LEU A 192 -0.13 -11.73 -3.29
N GLU A 193 -1.43 -11.43 -3.33
CA GLU A 193 -2.49 -12.42 -3.22
C GLU A 193 -2.53 -13.39 -4.40
N ARG A 194 -2.44 -12.90 -5.63
CA ARG A 194 -2.33 -13.72 -6.85
C ARG A 194 -1.12 -14.65 -6.82
N ALA A 195 -0.03 -14.22 -6.18
CA ALA A 195 1.18 -15.01 -5.98
C ALA A 195 1.14 -15.91 -4.72
N HIS A 196 -0.01 -15.99 -4.02
CA HIS A 196 -0.18 -16.74 -2.77
C HIS A 196 0.79 -16.36 -1.65
N ILE A 197 1.27 -15.12 -1.65
CA ILE A 197 2.16 -14.56 -0.62
C ILE A 197 1.28 -13.96 0.48
N ALA A 198 1.54 -14.32 1.74
CA ALA A 198 0.73 -13.85 2.88
C ALA A 198 0.99 -12.38 3.28
N GLU A 199 2.12 -11.80 2.87
CA GLU A 199 2.45 -10.42 3.20
C GLU A 199 1.46 -9.43 2.57
N ARG A 200 1.19 -8.33 3.26
CA ARG A 200 0.38 -7.20 2.75
C ARG A 200 1.07 -5.89 3.09
N VAL A 201 0.65 -4.84 2.42
CA VAL A 201 1.09 -3.46 2.64
C VAL A 201 -0.10 -2.57 2.98
N ASP A 202 0.17 -1.48 3.69
CA ASP A 202 -0.84 -0.47 4.01
C ASP A 202 -0.20 0.92 3.80
N HIS A 203 -0.96 1.80 3.16
CA HIS A 203 -0.52 3.14 2.75
C HIS A 203 -0.63 4.20 3.86
N ARG A 204 -1.42 3.89 4.90
CA ARG A 204 -1.74 4.76 6.03
C ARG A 204 -0.57 4.83 7.01
N SER A 205 -0.57 5.81 7.90
CA SER A 205 0.44 5.88 8.96
C SER A 205 0.28 4.72 9.95
N LEU A 206 1.34 4.39 10.68
CA LEU A 206 1.27 3.36 11.74
C LEU A 206 0.20 3.69 12.78
N THR A 207 0.05 4.97 13.12
CA THR A 207 -0.98 5.47 14.04
C THR A 207 -2.38 5.14 13.55
N VAL A 208 -2.71 5.50 12.30
CA VAL A 208 -4.05 5.24 11.73
C VAL A 208 -4.30 3.73 11.57
N GLN A 209 -3.27 2.96 11.17
CA GLN A 209 -3.39 1.50 11.11
C GLN A 209 -3.72 0.91 12.48
N ARG A 210 -3.09 1.42 13.53
CA ARG A 210 -3.31 0.97 14.92
C ARG A 210 -4.70 1.33 15.41
N GLU A 211 -5.16 2.55 15.15
CA GLU A 211 -6.52 2.99 15.51
C GLU A 211 -7.58 2.09 14.89
N VAL A 212 -7.47 1.81 13.59
CA VAL A 212 -8.41 0.92 12.90
C VAL A 212 -8.34 -0.51 13.45
N ALA A 213 -7.15 -1.00 13.80
CA ALA A 213 -7.00 -2.32 14.41
C ALA A 213 -7.66 -2.39 15.80
N LEU A 214 -7.61 -1.32 16.60
CA LEU A 214 -8.30 -1.22 17.89
C LEU A 214 -9.82 -1.13 17.73
N GLU A 215 -10.30 -0.36 16.75
CA GLU A 215 -11.74 -0.31 16.44
C GLU A 215 -12.26 -1.71 16.07
N MET A 216 -11.52 -2.43 15.21
CA MET A 216 -11.85 -3.80 14.82
C MET A 216 -11.81 -4.78 15.99
N SER A 217 -10.92 -4.61 16.97
CA SER A 217 -10.88 -5.49 18.15
C SER A 217 -12.05 -5.22 19.11
N GLN A 218 -12.56 -3.99 19.14
CA GLN A 218 -13.66 -3.57 20.01
C GLN A 218 -15.05 -3.82 19.42
N ASP A 219 -15.14 -4.00 18.10
CA ASP A 219 -16.39 -4.25 17.38
C ASP A 219 -16.99 -5.63 17.72
N GLN A 220 -17.93 -5.65 18.66
CA GLN A 220 -18.60 -6.88 19.12
C GLN A 220 -19.39 -7.61 18.05
N THR A 221 -19.66 -6.99 16.89
CA THR A 221 -20.33 -7.66 15.77
C THR A 221 -19.42 -8.65 15.05
N ARG A 222 -18.09 -8.56 15.27
CA ARG A 222 -17.10 -9.43 14.67
C ARG A 222 -16.89 -10.73 15.44
N PRO A 223 -16.60 -11.84 14.74
CA PRO A 223 -16.17 -13.08 15.37
C PRO A 223 -14.98 -12.86 16.31
N GLU A 224 -14.98 -13.55 17.44
CA GLU A 224 -13.94 -13.44 18.46
C GLU A 224 -12.51 -13.65 17.92
N PRO A 225 -12.24 -14.64 17.03
CA PRO A 225 -10.91 -14.82 16.46
C PRO A 225 -10.41 -13.62 15.65
N GLU A 226 -11.31 -12.92 14.95
CA GLU A 226 -10.94 -11.71 14.19
C GLU A 226 -10.60 -10.54 15.13
N ARG A 227 -11.34 -10.40 16.23
CA ARG A 227 -11.10 -9.36 17.23
C ARG A 227 -9.75 -9.55 17.93
N LEU A 228 -9.42 -10.77 18.32
CA LEU A 228 -8.11 -11.11 18.89
C LEU A 228 -6.96 -10.85 17.92
N LEU A 229 -7.16 -11.18 16.64
CA LEU A 229 -6.17 -10.91 15.60
C LEU A 229 -5.97 -9.41 15.40
N ALA A 230 -7.05 -8.63 15.40
CA ALA A 230 -7.01 -7.19 15.28
C ALA A 230 -6.31 -6.54 16.49
N GLU A 231 -6.58 -7.02 17.70
CA GLU A 231 -5.88 -6.58 18.91
C GLU A 231 -4.37 -6.85 18.80
N ARG A 232 -3.99 -8.05 18.37
CA ARG A 232 -2.59 -8.39 18.13
C ARG A 232 -1.94 -7.48 17.10
N CYS A 233 -2.65 -7.18 16.01
CA CYS A 233 -2.17 -6.23 15.00
C CYS A 233 -1.94 -4.84 15.61
N ALA A 234 -2.84 -4.35 16.47
CA ALA A 234 -2.69 -3.06 17.13
C ALA A 234 -1.45 -3.00 18.05
N GLN A 235 -1.15 -4.09 18.74
CA GLN A 235 0.07 -4.22 19.57
C GLN A 235 1.34 -4.21 18.72
N ASP A 236 1.36 -4.94 17.60
CA ASP A 236 2.51 -4.99 16.69
C ASP A 236 2.75 -3.63 15.99
N LEU A 237 1.69 -2.87 15.78
CA LEU A 237 1.74 -1.52 15.19
C LEU A 237 2.12 -0.43 16.20
N ASP A 238 2.12 -0.71 17.51
CA ASP A 238 2.57 0.20 18.54
C ASP A 238 4.11 0.33 18.55
N ARG A 239 4.60 1.12 17.60
CA ARG A 239 6.02 1.38 17.40
C ARG A 239 6.26 2.74 16.78
N GLU A 240 7.37 3.36 17.15
CA GLU A 240 7.83 4.62 16.58
C GLU A 240 8.37 4.41 15.15
N PRO A 241 8.03 5.31 14.20
CA PRO A 241 8.58 5.26 12.87
C PRO A 241 10.09 5.54 12.88
N GLN A 242 10.85 4.73 12.15
CA GLN A 242 12.30 4.92 12.07
C GLN A 242 12.66 6.14 11.18
N PRO A 243 13.67 6.93 11.56
CA PRO A 243 14.08 8.10 10.79
C PRO A 243 14.71 7.71 9.46
N LYS A 244 14.52 8.55 8.43
CA LYS A 244 15.15 8.34 7.12
C LYS A 244 16.62 8.73 7.17
N LEU A 245 17.50 7.72 7.23
CA LEU A 245 18.96 7.95 7.26
C LEU A 245 19.50 8.75 6.07
N GLY A 246 18.98 8.54 4.86
CA GLY A 246 19.50 9.18 3.64
C GLY A 246 20.96 8.83 3.40
N ALA A 247 21.80 9.85 3.15
CA ALA A 247 23.25 9.71 2.92
C ALA A 247 24.00 9.12 4.14
N ALA A 248 23.49 9.33 5.37
CA ALA A 248 24.07 8.78 6.59
C ALA A 248 24.18 7.24 6.55
N ALA A 249 23.24 6.56 5.88
CA ALA A 249 23.30 5.10 5.74
C ALA A 249 24.55 4.62 4.99
N ALA A 250 25.12 5.43 4.08
CA ALA A 250 26.34 5.08 3.38
C ALA A 250 27.59 5.27 4.26
N MET A 251 27.58 6.29 5.12
CA MET A 251 28.64 6.55 6.09
C MET A 251 28.69 5.45 7.16
N GLU A 252 27.53 5.08 7.73
CA GLU A 252 27.41 4.00 8.71
C GLU A 252 27.91 2.65 8.17
N ARG A 253 27.65 2.34 6.89
CA ARG A 253 28.18 1.12 6.25
C ARG A 253 29.71 1.10 6.12
N ARG A 254 30.34 2.27 6.10
CA ARG A 254 31.80 2.42 6.10
C ARG A 254 32.36 2.46 7.52
N GLY A 255 31.54 2.20 8.53
CA GLY A 255 31.92 2.25 9.94
C GLY A 255 31.95 3.65 10.53
N VAL A 256 31.49 4.68 9.80
CA VAL A 256 31.42 6.05 10.32
C VAL A 256 30.10 6.26 11.04
N GLN A 257 30.18 6.47 12.35
CA GLN A 257 29.02 6.77 13.18
C GLN A 257 28.45 8.16 12.88
N THR A 258 27.13 8.28 12.87
CA THR A 258 26.39 9.49 12.51
C THR A 258 25.25 9.73 13.49
N ASP A 259 24.93 11.00 13.74
CA ASP A 259 23.81 11.39 14.62
C ASP A 259 22.48 10.76 14.16
N ARG A 260 22.25 10.67 12.84
CA ARG A 260 21.06 10.01 12.30
C ARG A 260 21.06 8.50 12.54
N GLY A 261 22.22 7.86 12.48
CA GLY A 261 22.37 6.45 12.84
C GLY A 261 22.07 6.22 14.32
N ASP A 262 22.54 7.12 15.19
CA ASP A 262 22.27 7.06 16.63
C ASP A 262 20.79 7.27 16.95
N GLN A 263 20.13 8.23 16.30
CA GLN A 263 18.67 8.39 16.41
C GLN A 263 17.93 7.13 15.97
N MET A 264 18.34 6.48 14.88
CA MET A 264 17.73 5.24 14.42
C MET A 264 17.94 4.10 15.43
N ARG A 265 19.16 3.94 15.96
CA ARG A 265 19.47 2.95 17.01
C ARG A 265 18.63 3.21 18.28
N ALA A 266 18.48 4.46 18.69
CA ALA A 266 17.65 4.83 19.85
C ALA A 266 16.16 4.49 19.63
N VAL A 267 15.60 4.81 18.46
CA VAL A 267 14.23 4.42 18.09
C VAL A 267 14.07 2.90 18.07
N GLN A 268 15.05 2.17 17.55
CA GLN A 268 15.05 0.70 17.58
C GLN A 268 15.12 0.13 19.01
N GLY A 269 15.88 0.78 19.91
CA GLY A 269 15.91 0.47 21.34
C GLY A 269 14.52 0.58 21.96
N ARG A 270 13.90 1.76 21.88
CA ARG A 270 12.56 2.00 22.42
C ARG A 270 11.49 1.09 21.81
N ASN A 271 11.57 0.81 20.52
CA ASN A 271 10.64 -0.13 19.87
C ASN A 271 10.83 -1.57 20.38
N ARG A 272 12.05 -2.01 20.66
CA ARG A 272 12.29 -3.33 21.28
C ARG A 272 11.73 -3.39 22.69
N GLU A 273 11.90 -2.33 23.49
CA GLU A 273 11.33 -2.23 24.83
C GLU A 273 9.80 -2.30 24.79
N ARG A 274 9.14 -1.48 23.94
CA ARG A 274 7.67 -1.51 23.75
C ARG A 274 7.18 -2.90 23.36
N GLN A 275 7.85 -3.55 22.42
CA GLN A 275 7.47 -4.90 21.98
C GLN A 275 7.70 -5.96 23.07
N GLY A 276 8.73 -5.79 23.91
CA GLY A 276 8.96 -6.63 25.08
C GLY A 276 7.83 -6.51 26.11
N VAL A 277 7.31 -5.30 26.35
CA VAL A 277 6.14 -5.10 27.21
C VAL A 277 4.93 -5.84 26.65
N TRP A 278 4.64 -5.71 25.35
CA TRP A 278 3.54 -6.43 24.72
C TRP A 278 3.72 -7.96 24.74
N GLN A 279 4.95 -8.46 24.66
CA GLN A 279 5.24 -9.88 24.86
C GLN A 279 4.86 -10.34 26.27
N GLN A 280 5.28 -9.60 27.30
CA GLN A 280 4.92 -9.92 28.69
C GLN A 280 3.41 -9.90 28.92
N VAL A 281 2.70 -8.89 28.39
CA VAL A 281 1.23 -8.81 28.47
C VAL A 281 0.58 -10.07 27.88
N ARG A 282 1.08 -10.55 26.74
CA ARG A 282 0.57 -11.78 26.11
C ARG A 282 0.89 -13.03 26.91
N GLU A 283 2.09 -13.14 27.47
CA GLU A 283 2.48 -14.25 28.32
C GLU A 283 1.62 -14.31 29.59
N TRP A 284 1.39 -13.18 30.24
CA TRP A 284 0.50 -13.10 31.40
C TRP A 284 -0.95 -13.44 31.03
N GLY A 285 -1.42 -12.96 29.88
CA GLY A 285 -2.73 -13.34 29.33
C GLY A 285 -2.85 -14.85 29.15
N ALA A 286 -1.89 -15.48 28.47
CA ALA A 286 -1.87 -16.93 28.25
C ALA A 286 -1.85 -17.71 29.58
N GLN A 287 -1.01 -17.30 30.54
CA GLN A 287 -0.96 -17.92 31.86
C GLN A 287 -2.28 -17.80 32.63
N ALA A 288 -2.96 -16.65 32.51
CA ALA A 288 -4.27 -16.47 33.12
C ALA A 288 -5.33 -17.38 32.48
N LEU A 289 -5.30 -17.55 31.16
CA LEU A 289 -6.19 -18.47 30.43
C LEU A 289 -5.94 -19.92 30.82
N ASP A 290 -4.68 -20.35 30.93
CA ASP A 290 -4.33 -21.72 31.34
C ASP A 290 -4.79 -22.00 32.78
N LYS A 291 -4.53 -21.07 33.72
CA LYS A 291 -5.04 -21.19 35.10
C LYS A 291 -6.56 -21.25 35.16
N ALA A 292 -7.26 -20.45 34.35
CA ALA A 292 -8.71 -20.50 34.28
C ALA A 292 -9.22 -21.85 33.77
N ARG A 293 -8.50 -22.45 32.79
CA ARG A 293 -8.80 -23.79 32.28
C ARG A 293 -8.58 -24.87 33.33
N ASP A 294 -7.44 -24.83 34.02
CA ASP A 294 -7.13 -25.77 35.12
C ASP A 294 -8.19 -25.69 36.22
N TRP A 295 -8.59 -24.47 36.59
CA TRP A 295 -9.65 -24.24 37.57
C TRP A 295 -11.01 -24.78 37.11
N ALA A 296 -11.36 -24.61 35.83
CA ALA A 296 -12.59 -25.16 35.27
C ALA A 296 -12.63 -26.69 35.30
N VAL A 297 -11.49 -27.35 35.03
CA VAL A 297 -11.35 -28.81 35.15
C VAL A 297 -11.51 -29.23 36.61
N GLU A 298 -10.82 -28.59 37.55
CA GLU A 298 -10.93 -28.88 38.99
C GLU A 298 -12.37 -28.72 39.48
N LEU A 299 -13.05 -27.63 39.08
CA LEU A 299 -14.44 -27.38 39.45
C LEU A 299 -15.37 -28.48 38.90
N ARG A 300 -15.16 -28.90 37.65
CA ARG A 300 -15.94 -29.98 37.03
C ARG A 300 -15.75 -31.32 37.75
N GLU A 301 -14.52 -31.65 38.15
CA GLU A 301 -14.22 -32.86 38.94
C GLU A 301 -14.88 -32.80 40.33
N ARG A 302 -14.81 -31.66 41.01
CA ARG A 302 -15.45 -31.46 42.33
C ARG A 302 -16.97 -31.54 42.29
N LEU A 303 -17.57 -31.16 41.16
CA LEU A 303 -19.02 -31.24 40.95
C LEU A 303 -19.46 -32.62 40.43
N ALA A 304 -18.54 -33.48 39.98
CA ALA A 304 -18.83 -34.83 39.50
C ALA A 304 -19.22 -35.76 40.68
N GLY A 305 -20.48 -35.68 41.09
CA GLY A 305 -21.02 -36.43 42.23
C GLY A 305 -21.90 -35.60 43.17
N VAL A 306 -21.98 -34.28 42.95
CA VAL A 306 -22.92 -33.40 43.67
C VAL A 306 -24.27 -33.43 42.95
N ASP A 307 -25.37 -33.69 43.67
CA ASP A 307 -26.72 -33.56 43.11
C ASP A 307 -27.08 -32.07 42.99
N LEU A 308 -27.10 -31.59 41.74
CA LEU A 308 -27.34 -30.19 41.40
C LEU A 308 -28.82 -29.95 41.01
N SER A 309 -29.71 -30.93 41.23
CA SER A 309 -31.14 -30.82 40.90
C SER A 309 -31.87 -29.65 41.58
N GLY A 310 -31.34 -29.15 42.72
CA GLY A 310 -31.85 -27.97 43.43
C GLY A 310 -31.33 -26.61 42.93
N LEU A 311 -30.31 -26.58 42.06
CA LEU A 311 -29.82 -25.35 41.45
C LEU A 311 -30.62 -25.06 40.18
N ARG A 312 -31.26 -23.88 40.12
CA ARG A 312 -32.01 -23.42 38.93
C ARG A 312 -31.16 -23.68 37.67
N THR A 313 -31.67 -24.54 36.80
CA THR A 313 -31.04 -25.07 35.58
C THR A 313 -30.44 -24.01 34.64
N ALA A 314 -30.88 -22.76 34.73
CA ALA A 314 -30.34 -21.62 33.97
C ALA A 314 -28.92 -21.19 34.40
N ASN A 315 -28.56 -21.32 35.68
CA ASN A 315 -27.26 -20.88 36.18
C ASN A 315 -26.15 -21.91 35.92
N LEU A 316 -26.49 -23.19 35.95
CA LEU A 316 -25.52 -24.29 35.75
C LEU A 316 -25.10 -24.40 34.28
N SER A 317 -26.05 -24.22 33.35
CA SER A 317 -25.80 -24.24 31.91
C SER A 317 -24.97 -23.03 31.45
N ALA A 318 -25.20 -21.84 32.02
CA ALA A 318 -24.36 -20.66 31.77
C ALA A 318 -22.94 -20.81 32.35
N ALA A 319 -22.79 -21.38 33.55
CA ALA A 319 -21.49 -21.61 34.18
C ALA A 319 -20.64 -22.65 33.42
N LEU A 320 -21.26 -23.71 32.90
CA LEU A 320 -20.57 -24.75 32.12
C LEU A 320 -20.27 -24.29 30.68
N ALA A 321 -21.18 -23.56 30.02
CA ALA A 321 -20.95 -23.01 28.69
C ALA A 321 -19.80 -21.97 28.65
N GLY A 322 -19.62 -21.21 29.74
CA GLY A 322 -18.47 -20.30 29.88
C GLY A 322 -17.11 -21.00 29.94
N ALA A 323 -17.08 -22.25 30.42
CA ALA A 323 -15.86 -23.06 30.49
C ALA A 323 -15.51 -23.75 29.15
N ASP A 324 -16.51 -24.20 28.40
CA ASP A 324 -16.30 -24.86 27.10
C ASP A 324 -15.88 -23.89 25.97
N LEU A 325 -16.33 -22.63 26.00
CA LEU A 325 -15.91 -21.61 25.03
C LEU A 325 -14.41 -21.25 25.14
N PHE A 326 -13.78 -21.48 26.29
CA PHE A 326 -12.39 -21.13 26.55
C PHE A 326 -11.38 -22.12 25.95
N CYS A 327 -11.81 -23.34 25.59
CA CYS A 327 -10.91 -24.42 25.17
C CYS A 327 -10.63 -24.46 23.65
N VAL A 328 -11.41 -23.75 22.81
CA VAL A 328 -11.33 -23.87 21.34
C VAL A 328 -10.26 -22.97 20.69
N ALA A 329 -9.67 -22.02 21.43
CA ALA A 329 -8.78 -20.99 20.86
C ALA A 329 -7.32 -21.41 20.60
N ALA A 330 -6.92 -22.66 20.93
CA ALA A 330 -5.52 -23.09 20.89
C ALA A 330 -5.21 -24.06 19.72
N GLY A 331 -5.11 -23.54 18.49
CA GLY A 331 -4.61 -24.30 17.32
C GLY A 331 -4.25 -23.40 16.13
N GLN A 332 -2.96 -23.38 15.76
CA GLN A 332 -2.25 -22.51 14.76
C GLN A 332 -2.73 -22.65 13.27
N PRO A 333 -2.20 -21.94 12.22
CA PRO A 333 -1.12 -20.91 12.13
C PRO A 333 -1.35 -19.65 11.23
N SER A 334 -0.44 -18.69 11.40
CA SER A 334 -0.07 -17.55 10.53
C SER A 334 -1.04 -16.36 10.39
N CYS A 335 -0.52 -15.16 10.68
CA CYS A 335 -1.21 -13.88 10.54
C CYS A 335 -1.65 -13.64 9.09
N ARG A 336 -2.94 -13.80 8.79
CA ARG A 336 -3.57 -13.14 7.65
C ARG A 336 -3.96 -11.73 8.07
N ARG A 337 -3.35 -10.70 7.48
CA ARG A 337 -3.85 -9.33 7.66
C ARG A 337 -5.24 -9.24 7.03
N PRO A 338 -6.26 -8.73 7.74
CA PRO A 338 -7.61 -8.68 7.20
C PRO A 338 -7.66 -7.69 6.04
N THR A 339 -7.98 -8.18 4.83
CA THR A 339 -8.45 -7.37 3.71
C THR A 339 -9.97 -7.32 3.72
N LYS A 340 -10.54 -6.29 3.09
CA LYS A 340 -11.96 -5.91 3.11
C LYS A 340 -12.90 -6.86 2.34
N GLU A 341 -12.42 -8.02 1.87
CA GLU A 341 -13.18 -8.91 0.98
C GLU A 341 -13.32 -10.30 1.59
N ALA A 342 -14.27 -10.43 2.51
CA ALA A 342 -14.84 -11.71 2.92
C ALA A 342 -16.37 -11.57 3.05
N VAL A 343 -16.99 -10.96 2.04
CA VAL A 343 -18.44 -10.99 1.82
C VAL A 343 -18.63 -11.19 0.33
N ILE A 344 -18.90 -12.43 -0.07
CA ILE A 344 -19.78 -12.86 -1.19
C ILE A 344 -19.49 -14.36 -1.35
N SER A 345 -20.34 -15.18 -0.73
CA SER A 345 -20.71 -16.54 -1.19
C SER A 345 -21.50 -17.21 -0.08
N ARG A 346 -22.80 -16.91 0.00
CA ARG A 346 -23.84 -17.83 0.49
C ARG A 346 -25.14 -17.48 -0.21
N GLN A 347 -25.37 -18.07 -1.38
CA GLN A 347 -26.74 -18.21 -1.88
C GLN A 347 -27.44 -19.28 -1.04
N PRO A 348 -28.69 -19.06 -0.59
CA PRO A 348 -29.48 -20.13 0.01
C PRO A 348 -30.15 -20.96 -1.09
N SER A 349 -29.96 -22.27 -0.97
CA SER A 349 -30.71 -23.33 -1.64
C SER A 349 -32.22 -23.13 -1.52
N ARG A 350 -32.93 -23.08 -2.63
CA ARG A 350 -34.40 -23.27 -2.69
C ARG A 350 -34.71 -24.65 -3.27
N THR A 351 -35.41 -25.45 -2.48
CA THR A 351 -36.05 -26.71 -2.87
C THR A 351 -37.23 -26.49 -3.83
N PRO A 352 -37.64 -27.51 -4.62
CA PRO A 352 -38.56 -27.34 -5.74
C PRO A 352 -40.02 -27.44 -5.31
N SER A 353 -40.88 -26.54 -5.80
CA SER A 353 -42.34 -26.72 -5.78
C SER A 353 -42.89 -26.72 -7.20
N LYS A 354 -43.60 -27.81 -7.51
CA LYS A 354 -44.32 -28.08 -8.75
C LYS A 354 -45.40 -27.01 -9.04
N GLY A 355 -45.60 -26.69 -10.33
CA GLY A 355 -46.93 -26.69 -10.92
C GLY A 355 -47.43 -25.41 -11.62
N ARG A 356 -47.58 -25.54 -12.95
CA ARG A 356 -48.65 -25.04 -13.86
C ARG A 356 -48.52 -23.69 -14.59
N ASP A 357 -48.38 -23.84 -15.91
CA ASP A 357 -49.19 -23.29 -17.01
C ASP A 357 -49.10 -21.78 -17.39
N GLY A 358 -48.22 -21.50 -18.37
CA GLY A 358 -48.26 -20.59 -19.55
C GLY A 358 -48.92 -19.18 -19.56
N PRO A 359 -48.90 -18.43 -20.69
CA PRO A 359 -47.91 -18.39 -21.78
C PRO A 359 -47.35 -16.95 -22.04
N GLU A 360 -46.21 -16.90 -22.75
CA GLU A 360 -45.77 -15.93 -23.79
C GLU A 360 -46.27 -14.46 -23.78
N MET A 361 -45.33 -13.50 -23.81
CA MET A 361 -45.27 -12.44 -24.84
C MET A 361 -43.90 -11.73 -24.85
N ASP A 362 -43.37 -11.57 -26.05
CA ASP A 362 -42.16 -10.83 -26.44
C ASP A 362 -42.21 -9.33 -26.09
N LEU A 363 -41.04 -8.78 -25.73
CA LEU A 363 -40.37 -7.64 -26.36
C LEU A 363 -38.95 -7.45 -25.79
#